data_AF-A0A6V7LRK2-F1
#
_entry.id   AF-A0A6V7LRK2-F1
#
_cell.length_a   1.000
_cell.length_b   1.000
_cell.length_c   1.000
_cell.angle_alpha   90.00
_cell.angle_beta   90.00
_cell.angle_gamma   90.00
#
_symmetry.space_group_name_H-M   'P 1'
#
loop_
_entity.id
_entity.type
_entity.pdbx_description
1 polymer ?
#
loop_
_entity_poly.entity_id
_entity_poly.type
_entity_poly.pdbx_seq_one_letter_code
_entity_poly.pdbx_strand_id
1 'polypeptide(L)'
;LGLSDLHGDGRLHENTGPDHPSGFGFELTFRLVRLPGETTPPTWPANIMQQLAKYIFNSGNMLRPGDHVSWHSPLGNGSGRITHLLMAVDPQLPRSLVTPHGELSFIQIVGITSEELRAAQHWNGLGLVDLLKTTRSCSPWLVTDINRVHSIMAEDPTVAEKIQTGIEREGSTLSGVTAKC
;
A
#
# COMPACT_ATOMS: atom_id res chain seq x y z
N LEU A 1 2.11 1.16 14.79
CA LEU A 1 2.65 -0.01 15.50
C LEU A 1 1.52 -0.67 16.26
N GLY A 2 1.34 -1.96 16.07
CA GLY A 2 0.31 -2.77 16.72
C GLY A 2 -0.30 -3.85 15.83
N LEU A 3 0.04 -3.88 14.53
CA LEU A 3 -0.31 -5.02 13.67
C LEU A 3 0.59 -6.22 13.98
N SER A 4 1.86 -5.97 14.31
CA SER A 4 2.75 -6.97 14.89
C SER A 4 2.53 -7.14 16.41
N ASP A 5 3.02 -8.26 16.95
CA ASP A 5 3.01 -8.49 18.40
C ASP A 5 4.17 -7.75 19.07
N LEU A 6 3.85 -6.62 19.68
CA LEU A 6 4.81 -5.75 20.37
C LEU A 6 5.17 -6.23 21.78
N HIS A 7 4.36 -7.12 22.37
CA HIS A 7 4.41 -7.38 23.81
C HIS A 7 4.57 -8.86 24.17
N GLY A 8 4.09 -9.80 23.36
CA GLY A 8 4.27 -11.23 23.60
C GLY A 8 3.50 -11.81 24.79
N ASP A 9 2.53 -11.08 25.35
CA ASP A 9 1.86 -11.44 26.60
C ASP A 9 0.37 -11.75 26.44
N GLY A 10 -0.11 -11.92 25.21
CA GLY A 10 -1.50 -12.30 24.94
C GLY A 10 -2.50 -11.15 25.04
N ARG A 11 -2.08 -9.90 25.31
CA ARG A 11 -3.02 -8.78 25.52
C ARG A 11 -3.78 -8.33 24.26
N LEU A 12 -3.22 -8.61 23.09
CA LEU A 12 -3.78 -8.22 21.78
C LEU A 12 -3.65 -9.34 20.76
N HIS A 13 -2.44 -9.90 20.64
CA HIS A 13 -2.14 -11.04 19.77
C HIS A 13 -1.87 -12.26 20.62
N GLU A 14 -2.29 -13.43 20.14
CA GLU A 14 -1.87 -14.70 20.73
C GLU A 14 -0.36 -14.88 20.52
N ASN A 15 0.36 -15.27 21.57
CA ASN A 15 1.79 -15.52 21.46
C ASN A 15 2.02 -16.87 20.79
N THR A 16 2.49 -16.83 19.56
CA THR A 16 2.77 -18.01 18.72
C THR A 16 4.25 -18.42 18.73
N GLY A 17 5.13 -17.66 19.40
CA GLY A 17 6.57 -17.92 19.45
C GLY A 17 7.36 -17.38 18.25
N PRO A 18 8.70 -17.57 18.25
CA PRO A 18 9.60 -16.92 17.30
C PRO A 18 9.56 -17.48 15.87
N ASP A 19 9.09 -18.71 15.69
CA ASP A 19 9.03 -19.40 14.38
C ASP A 19 7.74 -19.08 13.59
N HIS A 20 6.91 -18.19 14.11
CA HIS A 20 5.64 -17.77 13.53
C HIS A 20 5.65 -16.28 13.18
N PRO A 21 4.69 -15.79 12.37
CA PRO A 21 4.53 -14.35 12.17
C PRO A 21 4.21 -13.65 13.50
N SER A 22 4.88 -12.52 13.77
CA SER A 22 4.58 -11.69 14.93
C SER A 22 3.24 -10.97 14.73
N GLY A 23 2.20 -11.34 15.48
CA GLY A 23 0.84 -10.84 15.28
C GLY A 23 0.36 -11.10 13.84
N PHE A 24 0.01 -10.05 13.10
CA PHE A 24 -0.29 -10.14 11.66
C PHE A 24 0.96 -10.27 10.78
N GLY A 25 2.18 -10.28 11.32
CA GLY A 25 3.41 -10.51 10.54
C GLY A 25 3.85 -9.33 9.66
N PHE A 26 3.26 -8.15 9.83
CA PHE A 26 3.73 -6.94 9.17
C PHE A 26 3.36 -5.66 9.93
N GLU A 27 4.05 -4.57 9.60
CA GLU A 27 3.65 -3.21 9.95
C GLU A 27 3.43 -2.37 8.68
N LEU A 28 2.55 -1.39 8.77
CA LEU A 28 2.29 -0.45 7.67
C LEU A 28 3.33 0.68 7.69
N THR A 29 3.73 1.14 6.51
CA THR A 29 4.51 2.37 6.32
C THR A 29 3.84 3.29 5.30
N PHE A 30 4.20 4.58 5.32
CA PHE A 30 3.70 5.55 4.35
C PHE A 30 4.76 6.60 4.08
N ARG A 31 4.94 6.97 2.81
CA ARG A 31 5.85 8.04 2.38
C ARG A 31 5.05 9.12 1.70
N LEU A 32 5.09 10.32 2.27
CA LEU A 32 4.36 11.48 1.80
C LEU A 32 5.36 12.55 1.35
N VAL A 33 5.10 13.17 0.20
CA VAL A 33 5.84 14.37 -0.20
C VAL A 33 5.62 15.47 0.82
N ARG A 34 6.71 16.02 1.37
CA ARG A 34 6.67 17.20 2.23
C ARG A 34 6.35 18.43 1.40
N LEU A 35 5.30 19.17 1.78
CA LEU A 35 4.91 20.39 1.10
C LEU A 35 5.75 21.60 1.57
N PRO A 36 5.93 22.63 0.71
CA PRO A 36 6.59 23.87 1.11
C PRO A 36 5.93 24.49 2.35
N GLY A 37 6.75 24.86 3.33
CA GLY A 37 6.29 25.47 4.58
C GLY A 37 5.89 24.48 5.68
N GLU A 38 5.80 23.18 5.42
CA GLU A 38 5.54 22.20 6.48
C GLU A 38 6.76 22.07 7.41
N THR A 39 6.58 22.40 8.68
CA THR A 39 7.62 22.25 9.72
C THR A 39 7.53 20.92 10.46
N THR A 40 6.37 20.27 10.42
CA THR A 40 6.07 19.00 11.08
C THR A 40 5.31 18.08 10.11
N PRO A 41 5.46 16.75 10.22
CA PRO A 41 4.68 15.84 9.39
C PRO A 41 3.18 15.99 9.69
N PRO A 42 2.30 15.94 8.68
CA PRO A 42 0.86 15.95 8.91
C PRO A 42 0.41 14.64 9.58
N THR A 43 -0.68 14.70 10.35
CA THR A 43 -1.15 13.56 11.16
C THR A 43 -2.19 12.68 10.45
N TRP A 44 -2.82 13.16 9.37
CA TRP A 44 -3.85 12.40 8.64
C TRP A 44 -3.38 11.02 8.13
N PRO A 45 -2.11 10.77 7.75
CA PRO A 45 -1.70 9.43 7.33
C PRO A 45 -1.88 8.39 8.43
N ALA A 46 -1.69 8.79 9.70
CA ALA A 46 -1.94 7.91 10.84
C ALA A 46 -3.41 7.46 10.91
N ASN A 47 -4.36 8.34 10.56
CA ASN A 47 -5.79 7.99 10.52
C ASN A 47 -6.10 6.97 9.42
N ILE A 48 -5.43 7.04 8.28
CA ILE A 48 -5.57 6.03 7.21
C ILE A 48 -5.02 4.68 7.69
N MET A 49 -3.82 4.68 8.26
CA MET A 49 -3.20 3.47 8.80
C MET A 49 -4.06 2.83 9.90
N GLN A 50 -4.66 3.63 10.77
CA GLN A 50 -5.58 3.14 11.80
C GLN A 50 -6.85 2.51 11.22
N GLN A 51 -7.42 3.09 10.17
CA GLN A 51 -8.60 2.54 9.50
C GLN A 51 -8.29 1.22 8.79
N LEU A 52 -7.14 1.12 8.12
CA LEU A 52 -6.66 -0.14 7.54
C LEU A 52 -6.40 -1.20 8.62
N ALA A 53 -5.77 -0.82 9.73
CA ALA A 53 -5.56 -1.72 10.85
C ALA A 53 -6.90 -2.24 11.40
N LYS A 54 -7.88 -1.35 11.66
CA LYS A 54 -9.24 -1.77 12.08
C LYS A 54 -9.89 -2.75 11.10
N TYR A 55 -9.74 -2.51 9.80
CA TYR A 55 -10.24 -3.44 8.78
C TYR A 55 -9.58 -4.83 8.91
N ILE A 56 -8.26 -4.88 9.05
CA ILE A 56 -7.50 -6.13 9.20
C ILE A 56 -7.94 -6.88 10.48
N PHE A 57 -8.01 -6.18 11.62
CA PHE A 57 -8.46 -6.76 12.89
C PHE A 57 -9.89 -7.30 12.82
N ASN A 58 -10.80 -6.60 12.11
CA ASN A 58 -12.21 -7.00 12.05
C ASN A 58 -12.48 -8.12 11.03
N SER A 59 -11.72 -8.17 9.94
CA SER A 59 -11.99 -9.09 8.82
C SER A 59 -11.05 -10.30 8.79
N GLY A 60 -9.87 -10.21 9.41
CA GLY A 60 -8.78 -11.18 9.23
C GLY A 60 -8.11 -11.13 7.85
N ASN A 61 -8.57 -10.25 6.95
CA ASN A 61 -8.01 -10.12 5.61
C ASN A 61 -6.70 -9.33 5.68
N MET A 62 -5.59 -10.07 5.56
CA MET A 62 -4.25 -9.50 5.54
C MET A 62 -3.98 -8.79 4.23
N LEU A 63 -3.35 -7.62 4.31
CA LEU A 63 -2.83 -6.91 3.14
C LEU A 63 -1.48 -7.52 2.73
N ARG A 64 -1.26 -7.67 1.43
CA ARG A 64 -0.03 -8.18 0.82
C ARG A 64 0.46 -7.21 -0.27
N PRO A 65 1.76 -7.22 -0.62
CA PRO A 65 2.25 -6.47 -1.76
C PRO A 65 1.46 -6.81 -3.04
N GLY A 66 1.01 -5.78 -3.75
CA GLY A 66 0.12 -5.90 -4.92
C GLY A 66 -1.37 -5.75 -4.59
N ASP A 67 -1.78 -5.87 -3.32
CA ASP A 67 -3.17 -5.61 -2.94
C ASP A 67 -3.52 -4.14 -3.11
N HIS A 68 -4.78 -3.87 -3.41
CA HIS A 68 -5.32 -2.53 -3.58
C HIS A 68 -6.53 -2.31 -2.68
N VAL A 69 -6.71 -1.07 -2.23
CA VAL A 69 -7.86 -0.66 -1.42
C VAL A 69 -8.60 0.47 -2.11
N SER A 70 -9.86 0.19 -2.45
CA SER A 70 -10.78 1.17 -3.01
C SER A 70 -11.23 2.16 -1.93
N TRP A 71 -10.48 3.25 -1.77
CA TRP A 71 -10.70 4.21 -0.69
C TRP A 71 -11.79 5.24 -0.98
N HIS A 72 -11.99 5.61 -2.26
CA HIS A 72 -13.09 6.47 -2.75
C HIS A 72 -13.16 7.86 -2.11
N SER A 73 -12.06 8.34 -1.55
CA SER A 73 -11.96 9.67 -0.94
C SER A 73 -10.54 10.20 -1.12
N PRO A 74 -10.32 11.51 -1.33
CA PRO A 74 -8.97 12.07 -1.34
C PRO A 74 -8.22 11.76 -0.04
N LEU A 75 -6.96 11.31 -0.14
CA LEU A 75 -6.19 10.92 1.05
C LEU A 75 -5.82 12.11 1.95
N GLY A 76 -5.58 13.28 1.35
CA GLY A 76 -5.28 14.52 2.05
C GLY A 76 -6.49 15.45 2.22
N ASN A 77 -6.24 16.68 2.68
CA ASN A 77 -7.30 17.67 2.83
C ASN A 77 -7.63 18.32 1.47
N GLY A 78 -8.79 18.01 0.89
CA GLY A 78 -9.30 18.70 -0.31
C GLY A 78 -9.79 17.77 -1.41
N SER A 79 -9.82 18.27 -2.65
CA SER A 79 -10.32 17.58 -3.84
C SER A 79 -9.20 17.00 -4.72
N GLY A 80 -8.31 16.20 -4.12
CA GLY A 80 -7.18 15.58 -4.81
C GLY A 80 -7.56 14.37 -5.68
N ARG A 81 -6.72 14.01 -6.64
CA ARG A 81 -6.92 12.82 -7.52
C ARG A 81 -6.39 11.52 -6.93
N ILE A 82 -5.63 11.61 -5.84
CA ILE A 82 -5.12 10.44 -5.13
C ILE A 82 -6.21 9.98 -4.16
N THR A 83 -6.95 8.95 -4.58
CA THR A 83 -8.20 8.53 -3.91
C THR A 83 -8.27 7.03 -3.62
N HIS A 84 -7.20 6.29 -3.89
CA HIS A 84 -7.10 4.85 -3.67
C HIS A 84 -5.70 4.48 -3.18
N LEU A 85 -5.56 3.26 -2.67
CA LEU A 85 -4.31 2.77 -2.10
C LEU A 85 -3.84 1.51 -2.82
N LEU A 86 -2.52 1.37 -2.94
CA LEU A 86 -1.83 0.18 -3.42
C LEU A 86 -0.77 -0.21 -2.39
N MET A 87 -0.62 -1.50 -2.15
CA MET A 87 0.33 -2.04 -1.18
C MET A 87 1.62 -2.45 -1.88
N ALA A 88 2.76 -2.03 -1.35
CA ALA A 88 4.08 -2.38 -1.86
C ALA A 88 5.00 -2.82 -0.72
N VAL A 89 6.09 -3.52 -1.04
CA VAL A 89 7.18 -3.73 -0.08
C VAL A 89 7.85 -2.39 0.19
N ASP A 90 8.12 -2.05 1.46
CA ASP A 90 8.88 -0.85 1.79
C ASP A 90 10.29 -0.93 1.16
N PRO A 91 10.71 0.08 0.36
CA PRO A 91 11.95 0.00 -0.41
C PRO A 91 13.21 0.27 0.42
N GLN A 92 13.09 0.66 1.70
CA GLN A 92 14.24 1.00 2.55
C GLN A 92 14.30 0.18 3.83
N LEU A 93 13.18 -0.34 4.32
CA LEU A 93 13.17 -1.21 5.49
C LEU A 93 13.56 -2.65 5.14
N PRO A 94 14.08 -3.43 6.11
CA PRO A 94 14.36 -4.85 5.90
C PRO A 94 13.12 -5.59 5.38
N ARG A 95 13.32 -6.52 4.44
CA ARG A 95 12.21 -7.37 3.95
C ARG A 95 11.58 -8.19 5.07
N SER A 96 12.39 -8.52 6.06
CA SER A 96 12.06 -9.32 7.22
C SER A 96 12.83 -8.80 8.42
N LEU A 97 12.14 -8.68 9.55
CA LEU A 97 12.68 -8.36 10.85
C LEU A 97 12.25 -9.45 11.82
N VAL A 98 13.24 -10.17 12.38
CA VAL A 98 13.01 -11.20 13.40
C VAL A 98 12.95 -10.53 14.77
N THR A 99 11.93 -10.87 15.54
CA THR A 99 11.73 -10.43 16.92
C THR A 99 11.56 -11.64 17.85
N PRO A 100 11.63 -11.47 19.18
CA PRO A 100 11.32 -12.55 20.11
C PRO A 100 9.88 -13.10 19.99
N HIS A 101 8.98 -12.35 19.35
CA HIS A 101 7.56 -12.68 19.21
C HIS A 101 7.20 -13.11 17.78
N GLY A 102 8.20 -13.39 16.95
CA GLY A 102 8.00 -13.81 15.57
C GLY A 102 8.63 -12.87 14.53
N GLU A 103 8.47 -13.24 13.27
CA GLU A 103 8.95 -12.49 12.12
C GLU A 103 7.90 -11.46 11.65
N LEU A 104 8.36 -10.27 11.22
CA LEU A 104 7.49 -9.30 10.57
C LEU A 104 8.15 -8.62 9.37
N SER A 105 7.32 -8.16 8.43
CA SER A 105 7.73 -7.38 7.26
C SER A 105 7.14 -5.97 7.27
N PHE A 106 7.45 -5.15 6.27
CA PHE A 106 6.94 -3.79 6.15
C PHE A 106 6.21 -3.59 4.83
N ILE A 107 4.94 -3.20 4.91
CA ILE A 107 4.08 -2.94 3.76
C ILE A 107 3.86 -1.44 3.66
N GLN A 108 4.40 -0.84 2.59
CA GLN A 108 4.21 0.56 2.27
C GLN A 108 2.86 0.75 1.57
N ILE A 109 2.09 1.69 2.11
CA ILE A 109 0.91 2.23 1.46
C ILE A 109 1.36 3.24 0.40
N VAL A 110 0.84 3.11 -0.82
CA VAL A 110 1.08 4.02 -1.94
C VAL A 110 -0.25 4.60 -2.39
N GLY A 111 -0.37 5.92 -2.40
CA GLY A 111 -1.55 6.60 -2.92
C GLY A 111 -1.57 6.61 -4.46
N ILE A 112 -2.67 6.14 -5.04
CA ILE A 112 -2.84 6.02 -6.49
C ILE A 112 -4.15 6.68 -6.97
N THR A 113 -4.22 6.99 -8.27
CA THR A 113 -5.44 7.53 -8.90
C THR A 113 -6.45 6.42 -9.20
N SER A 114 -7.68 6.80 -9.58
CA SER A 114 -8.69 5.82 -10.01
C SER A 114 -8.31 5.09 -11.31
N GLU A 115 -7.61 5.75 -12.24
CA GLU A 115 -7.09 5.10 -13.46
C GLU A 115 -6.07 4.02 -13.12
N GLU A 116 -5.18 4.30 -12.17
CA GLU A 116 -4.15 3.36 -11.71
C GLU A 116 -4.78 2.20 -10.96
N LEU A 117 -5.79 2.44 -10.13
CA LEU A 117 -6.55 1.37 -9.49
C LEU A 117 -7.17 0.44 -10.55
N ARG A 118 -7.80 1.01 -11.59
CA ARG A 118 -8.34 0.21 -12.68
C ARG A 118 -7.24 -0.58 -13.38
N ALA A 119 -6.08 0.01 -13.65
CA ALA A 119 -4.96 -0.71 -14.25
C ALA A 119 -4.50 -1.90 -13.38
N ALA A 120 -4.41 -1.72 -12.06
CA ALA A 120 -4.08 -2.80 -11.12
C ALA A 120 -5.09 -3.94 -11.17
N GLN A 121 -6.38 -3.60 -11.26
CA GLN A 121 -7.49 -4.55 -11.30
C GLN A 121 -7.55 -5.32 -12.62
N HIS A 122 -7.22 -4.67 -13.75
CA HIS A 122 -7.26 -5.31 -15.07
C HIS A 122 -6.02 -6.16 -15.34
N TRP A 123 -4.85 -5.75 -14.83
CA TRP A 123 -3.59 -6.49 -14.97
C TRP A 123 -3.23 -7.21 -13.67
N ASN A 124 -2.33 -6.64 -12.87
CA ASN A 124 -2.03 -7.04 -11.51
C ASN A 124 -1.37 -5.88 -10.75
N GLY A 125 -1.50 -5.87 -9.42
CA GLY A 125 -0.98 -4.78 -8.60
C GLY A 125 0.54 -4.75 -8.50
N LEU A 126 1.24 -5.90 -8.54
CA LEU A 126 2.70 -5.95 -8.45
C LEU A 126 3.37 -5.32 -9.68
N GLY A 127 2.87 -5.63 -10.87
CA GLY A 127 3.28 -5.02 -12.12
C GLY A 127 3.06 -3.52 -12.12
N LEU A 128 1.92 -3.06 -11.59
CA LEU A 128 1.68 -1.63 -11.42
C LEU A 128 2.66 -0.99 -10.43
N VAL A 129 2.96 -1.64 -9.31
CA VAL A 129 3.99 -1.18 -8.35
C VAL A 129 5.33 -1.00 -9.05
N ASP A 130 5.73 -1.94 -9.89
CA ASP A 130 7.00 -1.85 -10.61
C ASP A 130 7.00 -0.73 -11.65
N LEU A 131 5.88 -0.48 -12.35
CA LEU A 131 5.75 0.68 -13.22
C LEU A 131 5.83 2.00 -12.45
N LEU A 132 5.15 2.12 -11.31
CA LEU A 132 5.22 3.30 -10.43
C LEU A 132 6.66 3.61 -9.99
N LYS A 133 7.47 2.59 -9.68
CA LYS A 133 8.90 2.80 -9.32
C LYS A 133 9.72 3.42 -10.45
N THR A 134 9.32 3.24 -11.70
CA THR A 134 10.04 3.77 -12.86
C THR A 134 9.64 5.19 -13.23
N THR A 135 8.54 5.72 -12.67
CA THR A 135 8.04 7.04 -13.03
C THR A 135 8.65 8.14 -12.17
N ARG A 136 8.75 9.34 -12.76
CA ARG A 136 9.28 10.52 -12.07
C ARG A 136 8.41 10.91 -10.88
N SER A 137 7.10 10.77 -11.00
CA SER A 137 6.12 11.26 -10.03
C SER A 137 6.02 10.41 -8.76
N CYS A 138 6.41 9.13 -8.82
CA CYS A 138 6.39 8.24 -7.65
C CYS A 138 7.79 7.90 -7.14
N SER A 139 8.82 8.01 -7.98
CA SER A 139 10.21 7.63 -7.69
C SER A 139 10.40 6.15 -7.34
N PRO A 140 11.64 5.63 -7.30
CA PRO A 140 11.90 4.26 -6.84
C PRO A 140 11.43 3.99 -5.39
N TRP A 141 11.18 5.04 -4.60
CA TRP A 141 10.71 4.93 -3.22
C TRP A 141 9.19 4.97 -3.07
N LEU A 142 8.44 5.08 -4.17
CA LEU A 142 6.98 5.08 -4.17
C LEU A 142 6.38 6.14 -3.23
N VAL A 143 6.95 7.33 -3.25
CA VAL A 143 6.49 8.47 -2.44
C VAL A 143 5.16 8.95 -3.00
N THR A 144 4.18 9.11 -2.12
CA THR A 144 2.85 9.62 -2.49
C THR A 144 2.89 11.14 -2.53
N ASP A 145 2.64 11.72 -3.70
CA ASP A 145 2.34 13.14 -3.86
C ASP A 145 0.82 13.34 -3.96
N ILE A 146 0.22 13.94 -2.94
CA ILE A 146 -1.23 14.20 -2.90
C ILE A 146 -1.67 15.31 -3.89
N ASN A 147 -0.73 16.13 -4.37
CA ASN A 147 -0.99 17.18 -5.36
C ASN A 147 -0.83 16.68 -6.80
N ARG A 148 -0.49 15.40 -7.00
CA ARG A 148 -0.36 14.82 -8.33
C ARG A 148 -1.72 14.81 -9.04
N VAL A 149 -1.73 15.40 -10.24
CA VAL A 149 -2.94 15.61 -11.05
C VAL A 149 -3.05 14.68 -12.26
N HIS A 150 -2.02 13.89 -12.58
CA HIS A 150 -2.04 12.96 -13.70
C HIS A 150 -1.73 11.53 -13.21
N SER A 151 -2.32 10.53 -13.86
CA SER A 151 -1.91 9.14 -13.66
C SER A 151 -0.59 8.88 -14.38
N ILE A 152 0.13 7.83 -14.00
CA ILE A 152 1.39 7.46 -14.68
C ILE A 152 1.21 7.16 -16.17
N MET A 153 0.03 6.66 -16.57
CA MET A 153 -0.30 6.42 -17.99
C MET A 153 -0.54 7.72 -18.75
N ALA A 154 -1.04 8.77 -18.08
CA ALA A 154 -1.22 10.09 -18.70
C ALA A 154 0.09 10.87 -18.79
N GLU A 155 1.02 10.63 -17.86
CA GLU A 155 2.35 11.24 -17.86
C GLU A 155 3.30 10.59 -18.89
N ASP A 156 3.23 9.27 -19.03
CA ASP A 156 4.03 8.50 -19.97
C ASP A 156 3.15 7.47 -20.70
N PRO A 157 2.78 7.72 -21.98
CA PRO A 157 1.96 6.81 -22.76
C PRO A 157 2.57 5.40 -22.93
N THR A 158 3.89 5.25 -22.84
CA THR A 158 4.55 3.93 -22.95
C THR A 158 4.19 3.01 -21.77
N VAL A 159 3.74 3.58 -20.65
CA VAL A 159 3.25 2.81 -19.49
C VAL A 159 1.96 2.06 -19.86
N ALA A 160 1.07 2.67 -20.65
CA ALA A 160 -0.16 2.00 -21.09
C ALA A 160 0.16 0.80 -22.01
N GLU A 161 1.16 0.94 -22.89
CA GLU A 161 1.64 -0.15 -23.73
C GLU A 161 2.23 -1.30 -22.87
N LYS A 162 3.06 -0.97 -21.87
CA LYS A 162 3.62 -1.96 -20.94
C LYS A 162 2.54 -2.71 -20.15
N ILE A 163 1.49 -2.02 -19.72
CA ILE A 163 0.33 -2.65 -19.06
C ILE A 163 -0.36 -3.63 -20.02
N GLN A 164 -0.61 -3.21 -21.26
CA GLN A 164 -1.26 -4.05 -22.26
C GLN A 164 -0.42 -5.31 -22.58
N THR A 165 0.88 -5.15 -22.83
CA THR A 165 1.80 -6.28 -23.02
C THR A 165 1.87 -7.18 -21.78
N GLY A 166 1.82 -6.59 -20.58
CA GLY A 166 1.75 -7.32 -19.32
C GLY A 166 0.49 -8.20 -19.23
N ILE A 167 -0.67 -7.66 -19.57
CA ILE A 167 -1.95 -8.38 -19.60
C ILE A 167 -1.89 -9.54 -20.61
N GLU A 168 -1.36 -9.31 -21.81
CA GLU A 168 -1.24 -10.35 -22.84
C GLU A 168 -0.33 -11.51 -22.41
N ARG A 169 0.73 -11.22 -21.65
CA ARG A 169 1.71 -12.21 -21.20
C ARG A 169 1.27 -12.95 -19.94
N GLU A 170 0.69 -12.25 -18.97
CA GLU A 170 0.46 -12.75 -17.61
C GLU A 170 -1.02 -12.99 -17.29
N GLY A 171 -1.92 -12.45 -18.11
CA GLY A 171 -3.36 -12.43 -17.83
C GLY A 171 -3.76 -11.41 -16.76
N SER A 172 -5.01 -11.50 -16.33
CA SER A 172 -5.58 -10.67 -15.26
C SER A 172 -5.61 -11.43 -13.94
N THR A 173 -5.17 -10.82 -12.85
CA THR A 173 -5.14 -11.44 -11.51
C THR A 173 -6.40 -11.15 -10.69
N LEU A 174 -7.53 -10.78 -11.31
CA LEU A 174 -8.77 -10.49 -10.60
C LEU A 174 -9.41 -11.77 -10.03
N SER A 175 -8.85 -12.29 -8.93
CA SER A 175 -9.28 -13.54 -8.30
C SER A 175 -10.34 -13.35 -7.20
N GLY A 176 -10.70 -12.11 -6.85
CA GLY A 176 -11.83 -11.80 -5.97
C GLY A 176 -11.83 -10.34 -5.51
N VAL A 177 -13.01 -9.71 -5.49
CA VAL A 177 -13.21 -8.37 -4.92
C VAL A 177 -14.13 -8.50 -3.72
N THR A 178 -13.70 -8.03 -2.54
CA THR A 178 -14.60 -7.90 -1.39
C THR A 178 -15.51 -6.68 -1.60
N ALA A 179 -16.70 -6.90 -2.13
CA ALA A 179 -17.75 -5.90 -2.24
C ALA A 179 -18.87 -6.20 -1.23
N LYS A 180 -19.54 -5.16 -0.73
CA LYS A 180 -20.86 -5.35 -0.09
C LYS A 180 -21.85 -5.71 -1.20
N CYS A 181 -22.21 -6.99 -1.28
CA CYS A 181 -23.29 -7.49 -2.12
C CYS A 181 -24.65 -7.26 -1.44
#